data_AF-A0A2T3W3G3-F1
#
_entry.id   AF-A0A2T3W3G3-F1
#
_cell.length_a   1.000
_cell.length_b   1.000
_cell.length_c   1.000
_cell.angle_alpha   90.00
_cell.angle_beta   90.00
_cell.angle_gamma   90.00
#
_symmetry.space_group_name_H-M   'P 1'
#
loop_
_entity.id
_entity.type
_entity.pdbx_description
1 polymer ?
#
loop_
_entity_poly.entity_id
_entity_poly.type
_entity_poly.pdbx_seq_one_letter_code
_entity_poly.pdbx_strand_id
1 'polypeptide(L)'
;MAGVNIVQVTRSWISIRVGERSVRFGGEMLLPETGKLGFVIYRDRPSHWNPPDHGIPIAQTDTDAMVHAAQQTLARDGHVLQVE
;
A
#
# COMPACT_ATOMS: atom_id res chain seq x y z
N MET A 1 -13.32 10.26 -6.70
CA MET A 1 -12.02 9.84 -6.12
C MET A 1 -11.29 9.05 -7.18
N ALA A 2 -10.02 9.35 -7.45
CA ALA A 2 -9.22 8.54 -8.38
C ALA A 2 -9.20 7.09 -7.87
N GLY A 3 -9.32 6.12 -8.78
CA GLY A 3 -9.29 4.71 -8.41
C GLY A 3 -7.95 4.36 -7.75
N VAL A 4 -8.02 3.78 -6.55
CA VAL A 4 -6.86 3.28 -5.81
C VAL A 4 -6.79 1.78 -5.97
N ASN A 5 -5.66 1.26 -6.45
CA ASN A 5 -5.49 -0.16 -6.72
C ASN A 5 -4.15 -0.67 -6.19
N ILE A 6 -4.15 -1.84 -5.55
CA ILE A 6 -2.92 -2.58 -5.28
C ILE A 6 -2.43 -3.17 -6.61
N VAL A 7 -1.21 -2.82 -7.02
CA VAL A 7 -0.61 -3.29 -8.27
C VAL A 7 0.24 -4.53 -8.03
N GLN A 8 0.96 -4.55 -6.91
CA GLN A 8 1.89 -5.63 -6.60
C GLN A 8 2.12 -5.71 -5.10
N VAL A 9 2.19 -6.94 -4.58
CA VAL A 9 2.55 -7.26 -3.20
C VAL A 9 3.78 -8.16 -3.23
N THR A 10 4.78 -7.83 -2.43
CA THR A 10 5.97 -8.66 -2.21
C THR A 10 6.13 -8.93 -0.73
N ARG A 11 7.20 -9.64 -0.33
CA ARG A 11 7.48 -9.89 1.09
C ARG A 11 7.85 -8.62 1.88
N SER A 12 8.35 -7.57 1.21
CA SER A 12 8.91 -6.39 1.88
C SER A 12 8.31 -5.05 1.45
N TRP A 13 7.37 -5.06 0.51
CA TRP A 13 6.68 -3.85 0.07
C TRP A 13 5.38 -4.15 -0.69
N ILE A 14 4.49 -3.16 -0.72
CA ILE A 14 3.33 -3.12 -1.60
C ILE A 14 3.41 -1.91 -2.52
N SER A 15 3.03 -2.08 -3.79
CA SER A 15 2.89 -0.97 -4.73
C SER A 15 1.42 -0.65 -4.93
N ILE A 16 1.06 0.61 -4.71
CA ILE A 16 -0.29 1.14 -4.86
C ILE A 16 -0.29 2.14 -6.01
N ARG A 17 -1.33 2.11 -6.85
CA ARG A 17 -1.57 3.08 -7.92
C ARG A 17 -2.77 3.96 -7.58
N VAL A 18 -2.62 5.27 -7.79
CA VAL A 18 -3.65 6.30 -7.64
C VAL A 18 -3.72 7.09 -8.94
N GLY A 19 -4.77 6.86 -9.72
CA GLY A 19 -4.82 7.37 -11.10
C GLY A 19 -3.63 6.85 -11.91
N GLU A 20 -2.83 7.76 -12.48
CA GLU A 20 -1.63 7.42 -13.27
C GLU A 20 -0.36 7.26 -12.41
N ARG A 21 -0.39 7.66 -11.14
CA ARG A 21 0.78 7.64 -10.26
C ARG A 21 0.85 6.35 -9.46
N SER A 22 2.05 5.93 -9.10
CA SER A 22 2.23 4.79 -8.21
C SER A 22 3.22 5.09 -7.09
N VAL A 23 3.09 4.39 -5.98
CA VAL A 23 3.97 4.52 -4.82
C VAL A 23 4.24 3.15 -4.24
N ARG A 24 5.44 2.95 -3.68
CA ARG A 24 5.79 1.75 -2.91
C ARG A 24 5.76 2.07 -1.42
N PHE A 25 4.94 1.34 -0.68
CA PHE A 25 5.00 1.30 0.77
C PHE A 25 5.93 0.16 1.18
N GLY A 26 6.97 0.49 1.93
CA GLY A 26 7.78 -0.51 2.61
C GLY A 26 6.95 -1.20 3.69
N GLY A 27 7.22 -2.49 3.90
CA GLY A 27 6.46 -3.28 4.84
C GLY A 27 7.04 -4.66 5.08
N GLU A 28 6.28 -5.51 5.75
CA GLU A 28 6.68 -6.88 6.04
C GLU A 28 5.48 -7.83 5.93
N MET A 29 5.67 -8.93 5.20
CA MET A 29 4.69 -9.99 5.07
C MET A 29 4.75 -10.91 6.29
N LEU A 30 3.65 -10.97 7.01
CA LEU A 30 3.42 -11.93 8.08
C LEU A 30 2.83 -13.20 7.45
N LEU A 31 3.53 -14.32 7.60
CA LEU A 31 3.09 -15.64 7.15
C LEU A 31 2.46 -16.38 8.35
N PRO A 32 1.14 -16.36 8.54
CA PRO A 32 0.52 -17.22 9.53
C PRO A 32 0.30 -18.63 8.97
N GLU A 33 0.41 -19.62 9.85
CA GLU A 33 0.19 -21.06 9.56
C GLU A 33 -1.22 -21.37 9.01
N THR A 34 -2.15 -20.41 9.11
CA THR A 34 -3.56 -20.52 8.72
C THR A 34 -3.82 -20.28 7.23
N GLY A 35 -2.80 -19.93 6.44
CA GLY A 35 -2.91 -19.71 4.99
C GLY A 35 -3.44 -18.32 4.57
N LYS A 36 -3.79 -17.44 5.53
CA LYS A 36 -4.25 -16.07 5.27
C LYS A 36 -3.12 -15.06 5.48
N LEU A 37 -2.59 -14.45 4.42
CA LEU A 37 -1.50 -13.48 4.51
C LEU A 37 -1.84 -12.29 5.43
N GLY A 38 -0.93 -12.00 6.36
CA GLY A 38 -0.87 -10.72 7.06
C GLY A 38 0.22 -9.85 6.45
N PHE A 39 0.06 -8.54 6.50
CA PHE A 39 1.05 -7.59 6.01
C PHE A 39 1.08 -6.35 6.90
N VAL A 40 2.26 -5.83 7.18
CA VAL A 40 2.47 -4.56 7.90
C VAL A 40 3.04 -3.55 6.91
N ILE A 41 2.49 -2.34 6.83
CA ILE A 41 3.11 -1.22 6.10
C ILE A 41 3.51 -0.09 7.05
N TYR A 42 4.62 0.56 6.73
CA TYR A 42 5.08 1.76 7.43
C TYR A 42 4.56 3.00 6.71
N ARG A 43 3.65 3.75 7.34
CA ARG A 43 2.93 4.88 6.72
C ARG A 43 3.84 6.06 6.39
N ASP A 44 4.95 6.19 7.11
CA ASP A 44 5.92 7.28 7.00
C ASP A 44 6.95 7.10 5.87
N ARG A 45 7.02 5.91 5.25
CA ARG A 45 8.12 5.58 4.34
C ARG A 45 8.00 6.05 2.88
N PRO A 46 6.82 6.24 2.26
CA PRO A 46 6.81 6.93 0.98
C PRO A 46 6.63 8.44 1.18
N SER A 47 7.72 9.19 1.01
CA SER A 47 7.68 10.64 0.88
C SER A 47 7.42 11.12 -0.57
N HIS A 48 7.67 10.25 -1.55
CA HIS A 48 7.60 10.56 -2.98
C HIS A 48 6.95 9.43 -3.78
N TRP A 49 6.34 9.78 -4.91
CA TRP A 49 5.83 8.80 -5.88
C TRP A 49 6.99 8.05 -6.57
N ASN A 50 6.69 6.91 -7.16
CA ASN A 50 7.61 6.22 -8.06
C ASN A 50 7.87 7.09 -9.32
N PRO A 51 9.00 6.87 -10.04
CA PRO A 51 9.20 7.49 -11.34
C PRO A 51 8.03 7.27 -12.30
N PRO A 52 7.64 8.28 -13.11
CA PRO A 52 8.34 9.56 -13.32
C PRO A 52 8.05 10.63 -12.25
N ASP A 53 7.02 10.45 -11.42
CA ASP A 53 6.45 11.48 -10.52
C ASP A 53 7.22 11.71 -9.20
N HIS A 54 8.43 11.18 -9.06
CA HIS A 54 9.25 11.25 -7.83
C HIS A 54 9.57 12.65 -7.32
N GLY A 55 9.41 13.70 -8.12
CA GLY A 55 9.56 15.10 -7.69
C GLY A 55 8.30 15.70 -7.04
N ILE A 56 7.19 14.96 -7.01
CA ILE A 56 5.90 15.43 -6.48
C ILE A 56 5.74 14.89 -5.05
N PRO A 57 5.52 15.75 -4.04
CA PRO A 57 5.20 15.30 -2.69
C PRO A 57 3.88 14.51 -2.66
N ILE A 58 3.81 13.51 -1.79
CA ILE A 58 2.57 12.79 -1.52
C ILE A 58 1.79 13.56 -0.46
N ALA A 59 0.54 13.95 -0.75
CA ALA A 59 -0.31 14.59 0.25
C ALA A 59 -0.76 13.56 1.30
N GLN A 60 -0.88 13.97 2.56
CA GLN A 60 -1.34 13.08 3.63
C GLN A 60 -2.72 12.46 3.31
N THR A 61 -3.62 13.23 2.70
CA THR A 61 -4.94 12.74 2.27
C THR A 61 -4.85 11.63 1.22
N ASP A 62 -3.85 11.68 0.34
CA ASP A 62 -3.60 10.62 -0.63
C ASP A 62 -3.06 9.38 0.06
N THR A 63 -2.12 9.54 1.00
CA THR A 63 -1.61 8.44 1.84
C THR A 63 -2.75 7.73 2.55
N ASP A 64 -3.68 8.48 3.14
CA ASP A 64 -4.80 7.93 3.91
C ASP A 64 -5.77 7.16 3.01
N ALA A 65 -6.07 7.72 1.84
CA ALA A 65 -6.88 7.04 0.82
C ALA A 65 -6.21 5.75 0.33
N MET A 66 -4.88 5.77 0.14
CA MET A 66 -4.10 4.61 -0.28
C MET A 66 -4.12 3.49 0.73
N VAL A 67 -3.85 3.82 1.99
CA VAL A 67 -3.86 2.87 3.11
C VAL A 67 -5.25 2.26 3.26
N HIS A 68 -6.30 3.09 3.31
CA HIS A 68 -7.67 2.63 3.48
C HIS A 68 -8.11 1.69 2.34
N ALA A 69 -7.82 2.05 1.09
CA ALA A 69 -8.14 1.19 -0.05
C ALA A 69 -7.39 -0.14 0.01
N ALA A 70 -6.10 -0.13 0.37
CA ALA A 70 -5.32 -1.35 0.48
C ALA A 70 -5.85 -2.28 1.59
N GLN A 71 -6.26 -1.73 2.73
CA GLN A 71 -6.90 -2.48 3.80
C GLN A 71 -8.21 -3.12 3.34
N GLN A 72 -9.05 -2.37 2.62
CA GLN A 72 -10.31 -2.90 2.09
C GLN A 72 -10.10 -4.00 1.05
N THR A 73 -9.15 -3.82 0.13
CA THR A 73 -8.82 -4.83 -0.90
C THR A 73 -8.33 -6.12 -0.24
N LEU A 74 -7.35 -6.04 0.65
CA LEU A 74 -6.80 -7.23 1.32
C LEU A 74 -7.85 -7.92 2.21
N ALA A 75 -8.68 -7.16 2.92
CA ALA A 75 -9.75 -7.72 3.76
C ALA A 75 -10.79 -8.51 2.96
N ARG A 76 -11.11 -8.08 1.73
CA ARG A 76 -12.04 -8.80 0.84
C ARG A 76 -11.53 -10.19 0.48
N ASP A 77 -10.22 -10.34 0.32
CA ASP A 77 -9.56 -11.61 0.01
C ASP A 77 -9.23 -12.42 1.28
N GLY A 78 -9.65 -11.95 2.46
CA GLY A 78 -9.40 -12.59 3.75
C GLY A 78 -7.99 -12.37 4.30
N HIS A 79 -7.23 -11.43 3.73
CA HIS A 79 -5.92 -10.99 4.19
C HIS A 79 -6.05 -9.84 5.20
N VAL A 80 -4.98 -9.59 5.95
CA VAL A 80 -4.95 -8.52 6.96
C VAL A 80 -3.83 -7.54 6.64
N LEU A 81 -4.13 -6.25 6.63
CA LEU A 81 -3.14 -5.17 6.52
C LEU A 81 -3.12 -4.32 7.79
N GLN A 82 -1.99 -4.36 8.49
CA GLN A 82 -1.68 -3.48 9.62
C GLN A 82 -0.85 -2.28 9.13
N VAL A 83 -0.96 -1.18 9.85
CA VAL A 83 -0.30 0.08 9.54
C VAL A 83 0.43 0.52 10.78
N GLU A 84 1.74 0.75 10.63
CA GLU A 84 2.63 1.32 11.65
C GLU A 84 3.09 2.72 11.26
#